data_AF-A0A5V4L9R7-F1
#
_entry.id   AF-A0A5V4L9R7-F1
#
_cell.length_a   1.000
_cell.length_b   1.000
_cell.length_c   1.000
_cell.angle_alpha   90.00
_cell.angle_beta   90.00
_cell.angle_gamma   90.00
#
_symmetry.space_group_name_H-M   'P 1'
#
loop_
_entity.id
_entity.type
_entity.pdbx_description
1 polymer ?
#
loop_
_entity_poly.entity_id
_entity_poly.type
_entity_poly.pdbx_seq_one_letter_code
_entity_poly.pdbx_strand_id
1 'polypeptide(L)'
;MRCVPVLSVSLLAMLLTACGQSSAQQRAEDVAATLVADPVRLKALRAQCATDRQAAGEDDCRAAAEAFRRRFFAGQTGPDEYGSLADLPPIPASFDTPTDEAGDAPLSATEDTP
;
A
#
# COMPACT_ATOMS: atom_id res chain seq x y z
N MET A 1 -29.18 2.11 -39.67
CA MET A 1 -27.86 1.91 -40.30
C MET A 1 -26.71 2.63 -39.57
N ARG A 2 -26.88 3.86 -39.05
CA ARG A 2 -25.80 4.61 -38.34
C ARG A 2 -25.45 4.12 -36.92
N CYS A 3 -26.30 3.33 -36.27
CA CYS A 3 -26.05 2.87 -34.90
C CYS A 3 -24.97 1.79 -34.81
N VAL A 4 -24.85 0.92 -35.82
CA VAL A 4 -23.85 -0.16 -35.85
C VAL A 4 -22.41 0.37 -35.82
N PRO A 5 -22.00 1.37 -36.63
CA PRO A 5 -20.66 1.93 -36.54
C PRO A 5 -20.41 2.71 -35.24
N VAL A 6 -21.45 3.29 -34.63
CA VAL A 6 -21.29 3.99 -33.33
C VAL A 6 -21.05 2.99 -32.20
N LEU A 7 -21.77 1.85 -32.21
CA LEU A 7 -21.58 0.78 -31.22
C LEU A 7 -20.22 0.12 -31.37
N SER A 8 -19.76 -0.15 -32.61
CA SER A 8 -18.45 -0.75 -32.83
C SER A 8 -17.30 0.16 -32.41
N VAL A 9 -17.38 1.46 -32.71
CA VAL A 9 -16.37 2.44 -32.28
C VAL A 9 -16.33 2.58 -30.75
N SER A 10 -17.50 2.61 -30.10
CA SER A 10 -17.58 2.70 -28.63
C SER A 10 -17.00 1.44 -27.95
N LEU A 11 -17.29 0.26 -28.49
CA LEU A 11 -16.73 -1.00 -27.99
C LEU A 11 -15.21 -1.05 -28.17
N LEU A 12 -14.70 -0.59 -29.33
CA LEU A 12 -13.26 -0.53 -29.59
C LEU A 12 -12.56 0.42 -28.61
N ALA A 13 -13.16 1.57 -28.33
CA ALA A 13 -12.63 2.55 -27.39
C ALA A 13 -12.53 1.99 -25.97
N MET A 14 -13.56 1.26 -25.49
CA MET A 14 -13.53 0.60 -24.18
C MET A 14 -12.44 -0.49 -24.08
N LEU A 15 -12.25 -1.27 -25.15
CA LEU A 15 -11.21 -2.30 -25.18
C LEU A 15 -9.81 -1.69 -25.13
N LEU A 16 -9.57 -0.58 -25.82
CA LEU A 16 -8.29 0.11 -25.82
C LEU A 16 -7.95 0.72 -24.45
N THR A 17 -8.93 1.36 -23.77
CA THR A 17 -8.72 1.85 -22.40
C THR A 17 -8.48 0.71 -21.41
N ALA A 18 -9.20 -0.41 -21.54
CA ALA A 18 -8.98 -1.59 -20.69
C ALA A 18 -7.59 -2.22 -20.89
N CYS A 19 -7.12 -2.33 -22.14
CA CYS A 19 -5.76 -2.81 -22.42
C CYS A 19 -4.67 -1.87 -21.88
N GLY A 20 -4.88 -0.55 -21.93
CA GLY A 20 -3.97 0.42 -21.33
C GLY A 20 -3.89 0.29 -19.80
N GLN A 21 -5.01 0.01 -19.14
CA GLN A 21 -5.04 -0.25 -17.69
C GLN A 21 -4.34 -1.57 -17.34
N SER A 22 -4.54 -2.61 -18.15
CA SER A 22 -3.87 -3.90 -17.95
C SER A 22 -2.35 -3.79 -18.07
N SER A 23 -1.82 -2.98 -18.99
CA SER A 23 -0.37 -2.80 -19.13
C SER A 23 0.23 -1.99 -17.97
N ALA A 24 -0.48 -0.97 -17.49
CA ALA A 24 -0.08 -0.22 -16.29
C ALA A 24 -0.08 -1.12 -15.04
N GLN A 25 -1.10 -1.96 -14.88
CA GLN A 25 -1.16 -2.96 -13.82
C GLN A 25 0.02 -3.93 -13.90
N GLN A 26 0.33 -4.44 -15.09
CA GLN A 26 1.44 -5.37 -15.29
C GLN A 26 2.79 -4.75 -14.92
N ARG A 27 2.97 -3.46 -15.24
CA ARG A 27 4.15 -2.70 -14.83
C ARG A 27 4.22 -2.56 -13.30
N ALA A 28 3.11 -2.23 -12.64
CA ALA A 28 3.06 -2.11 -11.19
C ALA A 28 3.40 -3.44 -10.49
N GLU A 29 2.92 -4.55 -11.05
CA GLU A 29 3.26 -5.90 -10.58
C GLU A 29 4.74 -6.24 -10.73
N ASP A 30 5.35 -5.88 -11.87
CA ASP A 30 6.78 -6.06 -12.10
C ASP A 30 7.61 -5.22 -11.13
N VAL A 31 7.26 -3.94 -10.96
CA VAL A 31 7.88 -3.07 -9.96
C VAL A 31 7.75 -3.67 -8.56
N ALA A 32 6.56 -4.14 -8.18
CA ALA A 32 6.36 -4.80 -6.89
C ALA A 32 7.24 -6.05 -6.74
N ALA A 33 7.38 -6.88 -7.77
CA ALA A 33 8.25 -8.05 -7.76
C ALA A 33 9.73 -7.67 -7.57
N THR A 34 10.20 -6.63 -8.24
CA THR A 34 11.57 -6.12 -8.04
C THR A 34 11.80 -5.60 -6.62
N LEU A 35 10.81 -4.91 -6.04
CA LEU A 35 10.88 -4.36 -4.69
C LEU A 35 10.77 -5.44 -3.60
N VAL A 36 10.09 -6.56 -3.86
CA VAL A 36 10.11 -7.72 -2.95
C VAL A 36 11.53 -8.26 -2.78
N ALA A 37 12.32 -8.27 -3.86
CA ALA A 37 13.69 -8.76 -3.87
C ALA A 37 14.71 -7.78 -3.25
N ASP A 38 14.40 -6.48 -3.20
CA ASP A 38 15.29 -5.42 -2.68
C ASP A 38 14.62 -4.65 -1.52
N PRO A 39 14.81 -5.12 -0.26
CA PRO A 39 14.20 -4.49 0.91
C PRO A 39 14.72 -3.08 1.19
N VAL A 40 15.97 -2.77 0.82
CA VAL A 40 16.56 -1.44 1.06
C VAL A 40 15.88 -0.41 0.17
N ARG A 41 15.73 -0.74 -1.12
CA ARG A 41 15.03 0.13 -2.07
C ARG A 41 13.54 0.26 -1.73
N LEU A 42 12.90 -0.83 -1.30
CA LEU A 42 11.52 -0.81 -0.84
C LEU A 42 11.34 0.13 0.37
N LYS A 43 12.20 0.05 1.38
CA LYS A 43 12.16 0.93 2.56
C LYS A 43 12.31 2.41 2.18
N ALA A 44 13.29 2.71 1.32
CA ALA A 44 13.53 4.08 0.84
C ALA A 44 12.30 4.65 0.10
N LEU A 45 11.70 3.87 -0.81
CA LEU A 45 10.53 4.30 -1.56
C LEU A 45 9.31 4.49 -0.64
N ARG A 46 9.10 3.62 0.35
CA ARG A 46 8.03 3.78 1.34
C ARG A 46 8.19 5.05 2.18
N ALA A 47 9.42 5.41 2.56
CA ALA A 47 9.70 6.66 3.27
C ALA A 47 9.36 7.89 2.41
N GLN A 48 9.68 7.84 1.11
CA GLN A 48 9.29 8.89 0.17
C GLN A 48 7.77 9.00 0.05
N CYS A 49 7.07 7.88 -0.11
CA CYS A 49 5.60 7.83 -0.18
C CYS A 49 4.89 8.33 1.08
N ALA A 50 5.50 8.15 2.26
CA ALA A 50 4.99 8.70 3.51
C ALA A 50 5.18 10.21 3.60
N THR A 51 6.23 10.75 2.96
CA THR A 51 6.53 12.19 2.95
C THR A 51 5.66 12.92 1.93
N ASP A 52 5.63 12.45 0.69
CA ASP A 52 4.83 13.03 -0.39
C ASP A 52 4.49 11.95 -1.43
N ARG A 53 3.27 11.43 -1.34
CA ARG A 53 2.78 10.39 -2.24
C ARG A 53 2.61 10.88 -3.69
N GLN A 54 2.26 12.16 -3.86
CA GLN A 54 2.03 12.73 -5.19
C GLN A 54 3.35 12.93 -5.92
N ALA A 55 4.37 13.45 -5.22
CA ALA A 55 5.71 13.61 -5.78
C ALA A 55 6.40 12.26 -6.04
N ALA A 56 6.18 11.26 -5.18
CA ALA A 56 6.74 9.92 -5.34
C ALA A 56 6.04 9.08 -6.43
N GLY A 57 4.83 9.47 -6.85
CA GLY A 57 4.02 8.74 -7.82
C GLY A 57 3.09 7.73 -7.16
N GLU A 58 1.78 7.92 -7.35
CA GLU A 58 0.73 7.08 -6.76
C GLU A 58 0.86 5.59 -7.12
N ASP A 59 1.20 5.29 -8.37
CA ASP A 59 1.37 3.91 -8.86
C ASP A 59 2.58 3.23 -8.22
N ASP A 60 3.70 3.95 -8.09
CA ASP A 60 4.92 3.44 -7.45
C ASP A 60 4.71 3.23 -5.96
N CYS A 61 3.98 4.13 -5.29
CA CYS A 61 3.60 3.97 -3.90
C CYS A 61 2.65 2.80 -3.67
N ARG A 62 1.73 2.53 -4.61
CA ARG A 62 0.87 1.34 -4.58
C ARG A 62 1.69 0.06 -4.77
N ALA A 63 2.62 0.03 -5.73
CA ALA A 63 3.52 -1.10 -5.94
C ALA A 63 4.41 -1.36 -4.70
N ALA A 64 4.91 -0.30 -4.05
CA ALA A 64 5.67 -0.40 -2.80
C ALA A 64 4.82 -0.93 -1.63
N ALA A 65 3.55 -0.52 -1.54
CA ALA A 65 2.62 -1.07 -0.54
C ALA A 65 2.41 -2.58 -0.76
N GLU A 66 2.25 -2.99 -2.02
CA GLU A 66 2.06 -4.39 -2.39
C GLU A 66 3.30 -5.24 -2.12
N ALA A 67 4.47 -4.76 -2.51
CA ALA A 67 5.74 -5.46 -2.25
C ALA A 67 5.96 -5.69 -0.75
N PHE A 68 5.71 -4.66 0.07
CA PHE A 68 5.79 -4.79 1.51
C PHE A 68 4.77 -5.78 2.07
N ARG A 69 3.51 -5.72 1.60
CA ARG A 69 2.45 -6.67 2.00
C ARG A 69 2.89 -8.12 1.75
N ARG A 70 3.47 -8.41 0.58
CA ARG A 70 3.97 -9.75 0.22
C ARG A 70 5.08 -10.21 1.17
N ARG A 71 6.09 -9.35 1.41
CA ARG A 71 7.19 -9.66 2.34
C ARG A 71 6.69 -9.89 3.76
N PHE A 72 5.76 -9.05 4.21
CA PHE A 72 5.16 -9.14 5.54
C PHE A 72 4.47 -10.49 5.75
N PHE A 73 3.58 -10.89 4.83
CA PHE A 73 2.91 -12.19 4.91
C PHE A 73 3.85 -13.38 4.68
N ALA A 74 4.99 -13.18 4.02
CA ALA A 74 6.03 -14.20 3.88
C ALA A 74 6.96 -14.28 5.11
N GLY A 75 6.75 -13.46 6.15
CA GLY A 75 7.61 -13.41 7.35
C GLY A 75 9.00 -12.83 7.08
N GLN A 76 9.19 -12.09 5.99
CA GLN A 76 10.46 -11.50 5.56
C GLN A 76 10.67 -10.07 6.07
N THR A 77 9.75 -9.57 6.89
CA THR A 77 9.86 -8.27 7.57
C THR A 77 10.27 -8.52 9.02
N GLY A 78 11.58 -8.62 9.25
CA GLY A 78 12.18 -9.01 10.54
C GLY A 78 12.75 -7.83 11.33
N PRO A 79 13.11 -8.03 12.61
CA PRO A 79 13.69 -6.98 13.47
C PRO A 79 15.01 -6.40 12.92
N ASP A 80 15.70 -7.15 12.09
CA ASP A 80 16.89 -6.80 11.31
C ASP A 80 16.61 -5.81 10.17
N GLU A 81 15.35 -5.54 9.82
CA GLU A 81 14.96 -4.50 8.85
C GLU A 81 15.08 -3.06 9.43
N TYR A 82 14.99 -2.95 10.76
CA TYR A 82 15.16 -1.69 11.49
C TYR A 82 16.46 -1.76 12.29
N GLY A 83 17.57 -1.47 11.61
CA GLY A 83 18.92 -1.56 12.19
C GLY A 83 19.20 -0.59 13.36
N SER A 84 18.37 0.45 13.53
CA SER A 84 18.48 1.40 14.63
C SER A 84 17.11 1.95 15.07
N LEU A 85 17.02 2.53 16.27
CA LEU A 85 15.81 3.20 16.75
C LEU A 85 15.34 4.34 15.81
N ALA A 86 16.28 5.01 15.12
CA ALA A 86 15.96 6.08 14.17
C ALA A 86 15.30 5.56 12.89
N ASP A 87 15.43 4.26 12.60
CA ASP A 87 14.81 3.62 11.45
C ASP A 87 13.35 3.23 11.67
N LEU A 88 12.90 3.20 12.94
CA LEU A 88 11.54 2.81 13.26
C LEU A 88 10.53 3.84 12.74
N PRO A 89 9.38 3.39 12.21
CA PRO A 89 8.32 4.30 11.82
C PRO A 89 7.84 5.12 13.02
N PRO A 90 7.54 6.42 12.85
CA PRO A 90 7.02 7.24 13.94
C PRO A 90 5.67 6.71 14.41
N ILE A 91 5.40 6.84 15.72
CA ILE A 91 4.10 6.50 16.28
C ILE A 91 3.06 7.46 15.67
N PRO A 92 1.96 6.95 15.09
CA PRO A 92 0.93 7.81 14.53
C PRO A 92 0.24 8.62 15.63
N ALA A 93 -0.01 9.91 15.38
CA ALA A 93 -0.67 10.80 16.34
C ALA A 93 -2.08 10.33 16.77
N SER A 94 -2.72 9.44 16.00
CA SER A 94 -3.99 8.80 16.37
C SER A 94 -3.88 7.90 17.61
N PHE A 95 -2.67 7.51 18.01
CA PHE A 95 -2.45 6.74 19.24
C PHE A 95 -2.38 7.64 20.49
N ASP A 96 -2.15 8.95 20.33
CA ASP A 96 -2.02 9.91 21.43
C ASP A 96 -3.33 10.62 21.76
N THR A 97 -4.38 10.45 20.96
CA THR A 97 -5.70 11.05 21.25
C THR A 97 -6.35 10.27 22.40
N PRO A 98 -6.56 10.87 23.59
CA PRO A 98 -7.40 10.24 24.60
C PRO A 98 -8.78 10.00 23.99
N THR A 99 -9.31 8.80 24.18
CA THR A 99 -10.68 8.45 23.81
C THR A 99 -11.62 9.20 24.75
N ASP A 100 -11.78 10.50 24.57
CA ASP A 100 -12.76 11.31 25.32
C ASP A 100 -14.22 10.97 24.91
N GLU A 101 -14.38 10.07 23.94
CA GLU A 101 -15.65 9.42 23.57
C GLU A 101 -15.73 7.98 24.12
N ALA A 102 -15.19 7.74 25.31
CA ALA A 102 -15.55 6.57 26.12
C ALA A 102 -16.86 6.85 26.85
N GLY A 103 -17.94 7.00 26.09
CA GLY A 103 -19.29 6.82 26.62
C GLY A 103 -19.52 5.33 26.87
N ASP A 104 -19.33 4.90 28.11
CA ASP A 104 -19.73 3.61 28.68
C ASP A 104 -19.44 2.35 27.83
N ALA A 105 -18.19 1.87 27.91
CA ALA A 105 -17.93 0.44 27.80
C ALA A 105 -17.05 0.04 28.99
N PRO A 106 -17.53 -0.84 29.91
CA PRO A 106 -16.72 -1.27 31.03
C PRO A 106 -15.52 -2.05 30.49
N LEU A 107 -14.33 -1.50 30.69
CA LEU A 107 -13.08 -2.23 30.60
C LEU A 107 -13.16 -3.39 31.60
N SER A 108 -13.50 -4.57 31.11
CA SER A 108 -13.38 -5.79 31.90
C SER A 108 -11.88 -6.04 32.10
N ALA A 109 -11.40 -5.50 33.22
CA ALA A 109 -10.19 -5.96 33.87
C ALA A 109 -10.37 -7.44 34.21
N THR A 110 -9.60 -8.30 33.54
CA THR A 110 -9.22 -9.60 34.10
C THR A 110 -7.75 -9.81 33.79
N GLU A 111 -6.93 -9.04 34.51
CA GLU A 111 -5.68 -9.59 35.03
C GLU A 111 -6.04 -10.14 36.41
N ASP A 112 -6.25 -11.44 36.49
CA ASP A 112 -5.82 -12.18 37.68
C ASP A 112 -5.56 -13.64 37.32
N THR A 113 -4.47 -14.14 37.88
CA THR A 113 -3.79 -15.40 37.59
C THR A 113 -4.33 -16.50 38.54
N PRO A 114 -4.19 -17.79 38.20
CA PRO A 114 -3.01 -18.54 38.66
C PRO A 114 -2.29 -19.31 37.55
#